data_AF-A0A376DZN7-F1
#
_entry.id   AF-A0A376DZN7-F1
#
_cell.length_a   1.000
_cell.length_b   1.000
_cell.length_c   1.000
_cell.angle_alpha   90.00
_cell.angle_beta   90.00
_cell.angle_gamma   90.00
#
_symmetry.space_group_name_H-M   'P 1'
#
loop_
_entity.id
_entity.type
_entity.pdbx_description
1 polymer ?
#
loop_
_entity_poly.entity_id
_entity_poly.type
_entity_poly.pdbx_seq_one_letter_code
_entity_poly.pdbx_strand_id
1 'polypeptide(L)'
;MHLEIKQAHVGYDTTLISNANADLKLGDVCLLIGNNGVGKTTLIKSILHQLSLLSGEILINQKNIKTLSVKEIAENIAIVFSKSSIPQHYTVEDLISLGKYIYYPFYFELKKTGPRRSFIYYRRTGIGTIPPHAS
;
A
#
# COMPACT_ATOMS: atom_id res chain seq x y z
N MET A 1 12.02 -6.86 3.89
CA MET A 1 11.79 -5.42 3.66
C MET A 1 12.75 -4.65 4.54
N HIS A 2 13.37 -3.61 4.00
CA HIS A 2 14.21 -2.66 4.72
C HIS A 2 13.78 -1.25 4.33
N LEU A 3 13.43 -0.41 5.31
CA LEU A 3 13.01 0.98 5.12
C LEU A 3 14.05 1.89 5.75
N GLU A 4 14.55 2.85 4.98
CA GLU A 4 15.56 3.80 5.43
C GLU A 4 15.09 5.23 5.14
N ILE A 5 15.22 6.11 6.12
CA ILE A 5 14.90 7.54 6.04
C ILE A 5 16.19 8.29 6.34
N LYS A 6 16.63 9.14 5.41
CA LYS A 6 17.89 9.88 5.52
C LYS A 6 17.64 11.37 5.45
N GLN A 7 17.97 12.05 6.55
CA GLN A 7 17.93 13.51 6.69
C GLN A 7 16.65 14.12 6.10
N ALA A 8 15.52 13.46 6.33
CA ALA A 8 14.28 13.80 5.65
C ALA A 8 13.62 15.02 6.31
N HIS A 9 13.29 16.01 5.49
CA HIS A 9 12.45 17.14 5.88
C HIS A 9 11.05 16.93 5.31
N VAL A 10 10.07 16.82 6.20
CA VAL A 10 8.68 16.48 5.88
C VAL A 10 7.78 17.66 6.18
N GLY A 11 6.94 18.02 5.21
CA GLY A 11 6.06 19.16 5.31
C GLY A 11 5.22 19.37 4.06
N TYR A 12 4.43 20.42 4.06
CA TYR A 12 3.70 20.90 2.88
C TYR A 12 4.44 22.13 2.33
N ASP A 13 4.05 23.33 2.77
CA ASP A 13 4.80 24.56 2.52
C ASP A 13 5.81 24.84 3.65
N THR A 14 5.47 24.43 4.87
CA THR A 14 6.32 24.55 6.05
C THR A 14 6.79 23.18 6.52
N THR A 15 8.00 23.15 7.08
CA THR A 15 8.57 21.92 7.64
C THR A 15 7.85 21.57 8.94
N LEU A 16 7.27 20.37 9.02
CA LEU A 16 6.65 19.83 10.23
C LEU A 16 7.64 18.94 11.00
N ILE A 17 8.43 18.15 10.27
CA ILE A 17 9.48 17.29 10.83
C ILE A 17 10.78 17.62 10.10
N SER A 18 11.81 18.00 10.85
CA SER A 18 13.13 18.33 10.34
C SER A 18 14.13 17.21 10.61
N ASN A 19 15.00 16.94 9.63
CA ASN A 19 16.13 16.00 9.76
C ASN A 19 15.75 14.63 10.36
N ALA A 20 14.65 14.04 9.90
CA ALA A 20 14.24 12.71 10.33
C ALA A 20 15.20 11.64 9.78
N ASN A 21 15.66 10.76 10.67
CA ASN A 21 16.50 9.62 10.33
C ASN A 21 15.92 8.37 10.98
N ALA A 22 15.77 7.29 10.22
CA ALA A 22 15.27 6.01 10.71
C ALA A 22 15.78 4.86 9.83
N ASP A 23 16.05 3.73 10.45
CA ASP A 23 16.46 2.49 9.80
C ASP A 23 15.61 1.35 10.38
N LEU A 24 14.80 0.71 9.54
CA LEU A 24 13.83 -0.31 9.94
C LEU A 24 14.05 -1.56 9.11
N LYS A 25 14.41 -2.65 9.79
CA LYS A 25 14.71 -3.95 9.19
C LYS A 25 13.54 -4.91 9.35
N LEU A 26 13.64 -6.02 8.65
CA LEU A 26 12.64 -7.08 8.74
C LEU A 26 12.58 -7.61 10.18
N GLY A 27 11.36 -7.64 10.75
CA GLY A 27 11.12 -8.08 12.12
C GLY A 27 11.07 -6.95 13.14
N ASP A 28 11.46 -5.72 12.77
CA ASP A 28 11.40 -4.58 13.67
C ASP A 28 9.95 -4.14 13.90
N VAL A 29 9.67 -3.77 15.14
CA VAL A 29 8.43 -3.09 15.54
C VAL A 29 8.80 -1.69 15.99
N CYS A 30 8.27 -0.70 15.30
CA CYS A 30 8.53 0.71 15.58
C CYS A 30 7.25 1.43 15.96
N LEU A 31 7.35 2.29 16.98
CA LEU A 31 6.26 3.11 17.46
C LEU A 31 6.56 4.59 17.22
N LEU A 32 5.73 5.24 16.40
CA LEU A 32 5.82 6.67 16.13
C LEU A 32 4.94 7.46 17.11
N ILE A 33 5.57 8.16 18.05
CA ILE A 33 4.89 8.95 19.09
C ILE A 33 5.07 10.45 18.84
N GLY A 34 4.07 11.23 19.23
CA GLY A 34 4.15 12.70 19.26
C GLY A 34 2.78 13.33 19.40
N ASN A 35 2.72 14.65 19.58
CA ASN A 35 1.46 15.38 19.72
C ASN A 35 0.65 15.40 18.41
N ASN A 36 -0.64 15.71 18.51
CA ASN A 36 -1.47 15.94 17.33
C ASN A 36 -0.91 17.13 16.52
N GLY A 37 -0.88 17.00 15.19
CA GLY A 37 -0.36 18.04 14.30
C GLY A 37 1.15 18.03 14.05
N VAL A 38 1.95 17.25 14.78
CA VAL A 38 3.43 17.22 14.62
C VAL A 38 3.91 16.62 13.28
N GLY A 39 3.01 16.10 12.45
CA GLY A 39 3.35 15.56 11.13
C GLY A 39 3.49 14.03 11.05
N LYS A 40 3.04 13.26 12.05
CA LYS A 40 3.08 11.77 12.00
C LYS A 40 2.40 11.20 10.75
N THR A 41 1.17 11.62 10.47
CA THR A 41 0.43 11.21 9.28
C THR A 41 1.12 11.72 8.00
N THR A 42 1.75 12.89 8.06
CA THR A 42 2.50 13.48 6.95
C THR A 42 3.75 12.66 6.61
N LEU A 43 4.46 12.16 7.64
CA LEU A 43 5.58 11.22 7.47
C LEU A 43 5.12 9.92 6.82
N ILE A 44 4.02 9.35 7.29
CA ILE A 44 3.44 8.13 6.70
C ILE A 44 3.09 8.36 5.22
N LYS A 45 2.43 9.47 4.88
CA LYS A 45 2.15 9.84 3.48
C LYS A 45 3.41 9.99 2.64
N SER A 46 4.50 10.49 3.23
CA SER A 46 5.79 10.64 2.54
C SER A 46 6.46 9.29 2.27
N ILE A 47 6.40 8.36 3.24
CA ILE A 47 6.87 6.98 3.08
C ILE A 47 6.09 6.26 1.97
N LEU A 48 4.78 6.51 1.86
CA LEU A 48 3.91 5.98 0.80
C LEU A 48 4.08 6.69 -0.56
N HIS A 49 5.00 7.65 -0.67
CA HIS A 49 5.20 8.49 -1.86
C HIS A 49 3.93 9.26 -2.30
N GLN A 50 2.98 9.49 -1.39
CA GLN A 50 1.79 10.34 -1.62
C GLN A 50 2.08 11.82 -1.38
N LEU A 51 3.18 12.11 -0.69
CA LEU A 51 3.67 13.46 -0.43
C LEU A 51 5.18 13.49 -0.64
N SER A 52 5.67 14.42 -1.43
CA SER A 52 7.11 14.60 -1.64
C SER A 52 7.76 15.17 -0.38
N LEU A 53 8.99 14.71 -0.11
CA LEU A 53 9.85 15.37 0.88
C LEU A 53 10.23 16.78 0.43
N LEU A 54 10.43 17.68 1.38
CA LEU A 54 11.04 18.98 1.14
C LEU A 54 12.53 18.81 0.82
N SER A 55 13.21 17.91 1.52
CA SER A 55 14.60 17.50 1.25
C SER A 55 14.92 16.15 1.89
N GLY A 56 16.08 15.58 1.55
CA GLY A 56 16.48 14.24 1.97
C GLY A 56 15.89 13.13 1.11
N GLU A 57 15.91 11.90 1.62
CA GLU A 57 15.42 10.73 0.89
C GLU A 57 14.82 9.63 1.77
N ILE A 58 13.95 8.82 1.16
CA ILE A 58 13.42 7.58 1.73
C ILE A 58 13.74 6.46 0.75
N LEU A 59 14.22 5.34 1.27
CA LEU A 59 14.57 4.16 0.50
C LEU A 59 13.77 2.94 1.00
N ILE A 60 13.30 2.13 0.05
CA ILE A 60 12.73 0.81 0.32
C ILE A 60 13.64 -0.22 -0.37
N ASN A 61 14.20 -1.14 0.40
CA ASN A 61 15.17 -2.12 -0.07
C ASN A 61 16.30 -1.47 -0.89
N GLN A 62 16.89 -0.39 -0.35
CA GLN A 62 17.99 0.39 -0.96
C GLN A 62 17.62 1.15 -2.25
N LYS A 63 16.36 1.13 -2.69
CA LYS A 63 15.88 1.92 -3.84
C LYS A 63 15.16 3.16 -3.35
N ASN A 64 15.49 4.32 -3.91
CA ASN A 64 14.83 5.57 -3.58
C ASN A 64 13.35 5.51 -4.02
N ILE A 65 12.42 5.89 -3.13
CA ILE A 65 10.97 5.80 -3.39
C ILE A 65 10.53 6.60 -4.63
N LYS A 66 11.26 7.65 -5.01
CA LYS A 66 10.97 8.47 -6.20
C LYS A 66 11.13 7.69 -7.51
N THR A 67 11.88 6.58 -7.48
CA THR A 67 12.15 5.73 -8.65
C THR A 67 11.25 4.50 -8.71
N LEU A 68 10.49 4.23 -7.63
CA LEU A 68 9.62 3.08 -7.54
C LEU A 68 8.26 3.40 -8.15
N SER A 69 7.72 2.43 -8.90
CA SER A 69 6.33 2.48 -9.31
C SER A 69 5.38 2.33 -8.12
N VAL A 70 4.14 2.81 -8.27
CA VAL A 70 3.08 2.62 -7.27
C VAL A 70 2.89 1.14 -6.92
N LYS A 71 3.06 0.24 -7.91
CA LYS A 71 2.98 -1.21 -7.71
C LYS A 71 4.11 -1.72 -6.81
N GLU A 72 5.35 -1.32 -7.08
CA GLU A 72 6.51 -1.72 -6.25
C GLU A 72 6.38 -1.24 -4.81
N ILE A 73 5.83 -0.04 -4.58
CA ILE A 73 5.55 0.45 -3.23
C ILE A 73 4.47 -0.41 -2.56
N ALA A 74 3.36 -0.68 -3.26
CA ALA A 74 2.24 -1.47 -2.75
C ALA A 74 2.60 -2.94 -2.46
N GLU A 75 3.60 -3.50 -3.18
CA GLU A 75 4.14 -4.84 -2.90
C GLU A 75 4.96 -4.90 -1.60
N ASN A 76 5.47 -3.76 -1.12
CA ASN A 76 6.32 -3.69 0.07
C ASN A 76 5.65 -3.08 1.30
N ILE A 77 4.63 -2.24 1.13
CA ILE A 77 3.99 -1.50 2.21
C ILE A 77 2.47 -1.71 2.20
N ALA A 78 1.93 -2.11 3.34
CA ALA A 78 0.50 -2.09 3.62
C ALA A 78 0.21 -1.05 4.72
N ILE A 79 -0.94 -0.39 4.64
CA ILE A 79 -1.38 0.60 5.63
C ILE A 79 -2.79 0.28 6.12
N VAL A 80 -3.00 0.43 7.43
CA VAL A 80 -4.31 0.38 8.06
C VAL A 80 -4.65 1.79 8.54
N PHE A 81 -5.69 2.39 7.97
CA PHE A 81 -6.14 3.71 8.36
C PHE A 81 -7.07 3.65 9.57
N SER A 82 -6.93 4.59 10.51
CA SER A 82 -7.81 4.69 11.69
C SER A 82 -9.25 5.03 11.33
N LYS A 83 -9.49 5.65 10.16
CA LYS A 83 -10.83 5.87 9.59
C LYS A 83 -10.85 5.27 8.19
N SER A 84 -11.66 4.24 8.00
CA SER A 84 -11.92 3.62 6.71
C SER A 84 -13.38 3.82 6.32
N SER A 85 -13.65 4.59 5.26
CA SER A 85 -14.96 4.61 4.63
C SER A 85 -15.10 3.36 3.76
N ILE A 86 -15.76 2.33 4.28
CA ILE A 86 -16.07 1.12 3.51
C ILE A 86 -17.20 1.49 2.53
N PRO A 87 -17.02 1.32 1.21
CA PRO A 87 -18.09 1.58 0.26
C PRO A 87 -19.32 0.70 0.57
N GLN A 88 -20.52 1.23 0.33
CA GLN A 88 -21.73 0.44 0.51
C GLN A 88 -21.71 -0.80 -0.41
N HIS A 89 -22.29 -1.90 0.07
CA HIS A 89 -22.43 -3.18 -0.64
C HIS A 89 -21.14 -4.00 -0.83
N TYR A 90 -20.07 -3.72 -0.08
CA TYR A 90 -18.90 -4.60 -0.02
C TYR A 90 -19.03 -5.62 1.12
N THR A 91 -18.78 -6.89 0.83
CA THR A 91 -18.61 -7.95 1.84
C THR A 91 -17.18 -7.96 2.39
N VAL A 92 -16.97 -8.67 3.50
CA VAL A 92 -15.63 -8.90 4.05
C VAL A 92 -14.75 -9.64 3.02
N GLU A 93 -15.33 -10.60 2.31
CA GLU A 93 -14.65 -11.31 1.23
C GLU A 93 -14.21 -10.38 0.10
N ASP A 94 -15.04 -9.41 -0.29
CA ASP A 94 -14.68 -8.44 -1.33
C ASP A 94 -13.48 -7.59 -0.88
N LEU A 95 -13.49 -7.11 0.36
CA LEU A 95 -12.39 -6.30 0.91
C LEU A 95 -11.07 -7.08 0.98
N ILE A 96 -11.11 -8.34 1.42
CA ILE A 96 -9.92 -9.22 1.45
C ILE A 96 -9.42 -9.47 0.02
N SER A 97 -10.33 -9.61 -0.94
CA SER A 97 -10.02 -9.86 -2.34
C SER A 97 -9.30 -8.68 -3.00
N LEU A 98 -9.71 -7.45 -2.69
CA LEU A 98 -9.03 -6.23 -3.18
C LEU A 98 -7.56 -6.18 -2.77
N GLY A 99 -7.22 -6.60 -1.55
CA GLY A 99 -5.82 -6.67 -1.09
C GLY A 99 -4.96 -7.65 -1.90
N LYS A 100 -5.56 -8.66 -2.52
CA LYS A 100 -4.86 -9.62 -3.37
C LYS A 100 -4.59 -9.09 -4.78
N TYR A 101 -5.31 -8.07 -5.23
CA TYR A 101 -5.22 -7.54 -6.60
C TYR A 101 -3.82 -7.03 -6.96
N ILE A 102 -3.01 -6.63 -5.97
CA ILE A 102 -1.59 -6.24 -6.18
C ILE A 102 -0.78 -7.38 -6.82
N TYR A 103 -1.15 -8.64 -6.52
CA TYR A 103 -0.44 -9.84 -6.95
C TYR A 103 -1.09 -10.57 -8.12
N TYR A 104 -2.36 -10.28 -8.46
CA TYR A 104 -3.10 -10.99 -9.50
C TYR A 104 -3.58 -10.07 -10.63
N PRO A 105 -3.56 -10.52 -11.89
CA PRO A 105 -4.11 -9.74 -13.01
C PRO A 105 -5.61 -9.46 -12.87
N PHE A 106 -6.13 -8.43 -13.56
CA PHE A 106 -7.53 -8.01 -13.45
C PHE A 106 -8.57 -9.08 -13.84
N TYR A 107 -8.17 -10.03 -14.67
CA TYR A 107 -9.00 -11.15 -15.13
C TYR A 107 -8.98 -12.36 -14.18
N PHE A 108 -8.48 -12.17 -12.96
CA PHE A 108 -8.40 -13.20 -11.94
C PHE A 108 -9.72 -13.30 -11.16
N GLU A 109 -10.32 -14.49 -11.12
CA GLU A 109 -11.56 -14.76 -10.42
C GLU A 109 -11.30 -15.62 -9.17
N LEU A 110 -11.70 -15.13 -8.00
CA LEU A 110 -11.59 -15.87 -6.75
C LEU A 110 -12.82 -16.78 -6.58
N LYS A 111 -12.68 -18.08 -6.87
CA LYS A 111 -13.75 -19.05 -6.59
C LYS A 111 -13.64 -19.66 -5.19
N LYS A 112 -14.78 -19.71 -4.49
CA LYS A 112 -14.93 -20.33 -3.16
C LYS A 112 -15.07 -21.84 -3.34
N THR A 113 -14.18 -22.66 -2.76
CA THR A 113 -14.37 -24.11 -2.69
C THR A 113 -14.04 -24.67 -1.30
N GLY A 114 -14.99 -25.41 -0.73
CA GLY A 114 -14.83 -26.25 0.46
C GLY A 114 -14.81 -25.53 1.82
N PRO A 115 -15.03 -26.27 2.94
CA PRO A 115 -15.15 -25.70 4.29
C PRO A 115 -13.83 -25.22 4.90
N ARG A 116 -12.68 -25.49 4.26
CA ARG A 116 -11.36 -25.02 4.70
C ARG A 116 -10.70 -24.15 3.64
N ARG A 117 -10.88 -22.83 3.82
CA ARG A 117 -10.19 -21.67 3.21
C ARG A 117 -8.95 -22.02 2.38
N SER A 118 -9.17 -22.51 1.16
CA SER A 118 -8.13 -22.74 0.16
C SER A 118 -8.57 -22.01 -1.10
N PHE A 119 -7.83 -20.99 -1.51
CA PHE A 119 -8.09 -20.28 -2.76
C PHE A 119 -7.32 -21.03 -3.86
N ILE A 120 -8.02 -21.69 -4.80
CA ILE A 120 -7.40 -22.33 -5.96
C ILE A 120 -7.43 -21.35 -7.14
N TYR A 121 -6.33 -21.34 -7.91
CA TYR A 121 -6.02 -20.37 -8.95
C TYR A 121 -6.20 -20.97 -10.35
N TYR A 122 -6.85 -20.26 -11.30
CA TYR A 122 -6.92 -20.66 -12.71
C TYR A 122 -6.59 -19.50 -13.66
N ARG A 123 -5.91 -19.82 -14.77
CA ARG A 123 -5.58 -18.90 -15.87
C ARG A 123 -6.66 -19.00 -16.95
N ARG A 124 -7.44 -17.94 -17.20
CA ARG A 124 -8.37 -17.90 -18.35
C ARG A 124 -7.62 -17.38 -19.58
N THR A 125 -6.80 -18.22 -20.21
CA THR A 125 -6.39 -18.01 -21.61
C THR A 125 -7.46 -18.62 -22.49
N GLY A 126 -8.33 -17.80 -23.04
CA GLY A 126 -9.35 -18.24 -23.99
C GLY A 126 -10.04 -17.05 -24.63
N ILE A 127 -9.53 -16.64 -25.79
CA ILE A 127 -10.23 -15.81 -26.76
C ILE A 127 -11.62 -16.43 -26.99
N GLY A 128 -12.68 -15.68 -26.76
CA GLY A 128 -14.06 -16.15 -26.91
C GLY A 128 -15.03 -14.98 -26.87
N THR A 129 -15.65 -14.74 -28.01
CA THR A 129 -16.55 -13.63 -28.37
C THR A 129 -17.74 -13.42 -27.43
N ILE A 130 -18.13 -12.15 -27.29
CA ILE A 130 -19.41 -11.70 -26.72
C ILE A 130 -20.57 -12.35 -27.52
N PRO A 131 -21.70 -12.68 -26.89
CA PRO A 131 -22.94 -12.23 -27.49
C PRO A 131 -23.80 -11.37 -26.56
N PRO A 132 -24.67 -10.54 -27.16
CA PRO A 132 -25.38 -9.44 -26.52
C PRO A 132 -26.75 -9.85 -25.93
N HIS A 133 -27.34 -8.90 -25.21
CA HIS A 133 -28.75 -8.79 -24.79
C HIS A 133 -29.21 -9.63 -23.59
N ALA A 134 -29.65 -8.96 -22.51
CA ALA A 134 -31.04 -8.57 -22.18
C ALA A 134 -31.57 -9.53 -21.09
N SER A 135 -32.09 -9.08 -19.96
CA SER A 135 -33.18 -8.11 -19.79
C SER A 135 -33.06 -7.34 -18.47
#